data_AF-A0ABD1SST4-F1
#
_entry.id   AF-A0ABD1SST4-F1
#
_cell.length_a   1.000
_cell.length_b   1.000
_cell.length_c   1.000
_cell.angle_alpha   90.00
_cell.angle_beta   90.00
_cell.angle_gamma   90.00
#
_symmetry.space_group_name_H-M   'P 1'
#
loop_
_entity.id
_entity.type
_entity.pdbx_description
1 polymer ?
#
loop_
_entity_poly.entity_id
_entity_poly.type
_entity_poly.pdbx_seq_one_letter_code
_entity_poly.pdbx_strand_id
1 'polypeptide(L)'
;MKLFDDLVICSPKSNTNVMYDETTQFNGVAALLRAFKWRTVVFIYEDAADSSQILSHLHDTFRDNDVDTVHDIGITLRATDDQIIKKLHNLRTMRTSTIIVHASVYLASQIFKNAKTLEMMSGNFAWIVTSKTMNLLDFQDFAVFDGSSKIAWQ
;
A
#
# COMPACT_ATOMS: atom_id res chain seq x y z
N MET A 1 -1.91 20.82 2.31
CA MET A 1 -1.35 19.76 3.17
C MET A 1 -0.76 18.72 2.23
N LYS A 2 0.58 18.71 2.09
CA LYS A 2 1.30 17.84 1.15
C LYS A 2 1.36 16.44 1.77
N LEU A 3 0.74 15.47 1.12
CA LEU A 3 0.62 14.09 1.62
C LEU A 3 1.70 13.14 1.07
N PHE A 4 2.78 13.68 0.52
CA PHE A 4 3.84 12.89 -0.11
C PHE A 4 5.25 13.12 0.44
N ASP A 5 5.47 14.01 1.41
CA ASP A 5 6.82 14.37 1.83
C ASP A 5 7.34 13.56 3.05
N ASP A 6 6.48 12.90 3.84
CA ASP A 6 6.88 12.39 5.18
C ASP A 6 6.75 10.87 5.40
N LEU A 7 6.54 10.03 4.37
CA LEU A 7 6.56 8.58 4.56
C LEU A 7 7.58 7.87 3.67
N VAL A 8 8.85 8.05 4.06
CA VAL A 8 10.00 7.27 3.59
C VAL A 8 10.33 6.24 4.67
N ILE A 9 10.25 4.95 4.36
CA ILE A 9 10.82 3.90 5.22
C ILE A 9 12.01 3.27 4.48
N CYS A 10 13.20 3.42 5.09
CA CYS A 10 14.47 2.83 4.66
C CYS A 10 14.46 1.30 4.76
N SER A 11 15.16 0.62 3.84
CA SER A 11 15.73 -0.71 4.10
C SER A 11 17.24 -0.71 3.79
N PRO A 12 18.10 -1.31 4.63
CA PRO A 12 19.50 -1.57 4.29
C PRO A 12 19.58 -2.76 3.32
N LYS A 13 20.39 -2.62 2.26
CA LYS A 13 20.73 -3.74 1.37
C LYS A 13 21.48 -4.83 2.13
N SER A 14 20.95 -6.05 2.17
CA SER A 14 21.77 -7.26 2.31
C SER A 14 21.23 -8.43 1.50
N ASN A 15 22.09 -8.95 0.64
CA ASN A 15 21.88 -10.16 -0.12
C ASN A 15 21.89 -11.36 0.84
N THR A 16 20.74 -11.96 1.18
CA THR A 16 20.54 -13.41 1.46
C THR A 16 19.14 -13.67 2.08
N ASN A 17 18.37 -14.54 1.43
CA ASN A 17 17.08 -15.14 1.80
C ASN A 17 15.85 -14.22 1.98
N VAL A 18 14.88 -14.40 1.08
CA VAL A 18 13.67 -13.59 0.83
C VAL A 18 12.71 -13.46 2.03
N MET A 19 12.90 -14.22 3.11
CA MET A 19 12.02 -14.24 4.29
C MET A 19 12.38 -13.20 5.37
N TYR A 20 13.62 -12.72 5.45
CA TYR A 20 14.06 -11.81 6.53
C TYR A 20 13.68 -10.33 6.28
N ASP A 21 13.43 -9.95 5.01
CA ASP A 21 13.08 -8.58 4.60
C ASP A 21 11.62 -8.24 4.95
N GLU A 22 10.68 -9.15 4.67
CA GLU A 22 9.26 -8.91 4.94
C GLU A 22 8.94 -8.82 6.43
N THR A 23 9.61 -9.63 7.27
CA THR A 23 9.46 -9.54 8.73
C THR A 23 9.91 -8.19 9.27
N THR A 24 11.07 -7.72 8.84
CA THR A 24 11.60 -6.42 9.27
C THR A 24 10.67 -5.29 8.82
N GLN A 25 10.14 -5.40 7.60
CA GLN A 25 9.22 -4.43 7.05
C GLN A 25 7.87 -4.40 7.76
N PHE A 26 7.21 -5.53 7.97
CA PHE A 26 5.90 -5.55 8.64
C PHE A 26 6.00 -5.09 10.09
N ASN A 27 7.12 -5.37 10.77
CA ASN A 27 7.40 -4.78 12.07
C ASN A 27 7.53 -3.25 11.99
N GLY A 28 8.22 -2.72 10.97
CA GLY A 28 8.30 -1.28 10.73
C GLY A 28 6.94 -0.64 10.48
N VAL A 29 6.10 -1.28 9.65
CA VAL A 29 4.72 -0.84 9.41
C VAL A 29 3.88 -0.91 10.70
N ALA A 30 3.98 -1.98 11.46
CA ALA A 30 3.26 -2.12 12.74
C ALA A 30 3.69 -1.04 13.75
N ALA A 31 4.98 -0.75 13.85
CA ALA A 31 5.49 0.32 14.70
C ALA A 31 4.94 1.69 14.29
N LEU A 32 4.87 1.97 12.98
CA LEU A 32 4.27 3.19 12.43
C LEU A 32 2.78 3.28 12.82
N LEU A 33 2.00 2.24 12.56
CA LEU A 33 0.57 2.19 12.88
C LEU A 33 0.32 2.45 14.37
N ARG A 34 1.12 1.83 15.25
CA ARG A 34 1.06 2.06 16.70
C ARG A 34 1.36 3.50 17.07
N ALA A 35 2.39 4.11 16.49
CA ALA A 35 2.75 5.50 16.75
C ALA A 35 1.61 6.47 16.41
N PHE A 36 0.90 6.22 15.31
CA PHE A 36 -0.28 7.00 14.91
C PHE A 36 -1.59 6.54 15.57
N LYS A 37 -1.55 5.49 16.42
CA LYS A 37 -2.71 4.86 17.06
C LYS A 37 -3.76 4.36 16.05
N TRP A 38 -3.32 4.00 14.84
CA TRP A 38 -4.16 3.37 13.83
C TRP A 38 -4.24 1.87 14.11
N ARG A 39 -5.29 1.47 14.84
CA ARG A 39 -5.46 0.09 15.31
C ARG A 39 -6.12 -0.83 14.31
N THR A 40 -6.91 -0.28 13.38
CA THR A 40 -7.64 -1.08 12.39
C THR A 40 -7.14 -0.75 11.00
N VAL A 41 -6.73 -1.77 10.25
CA VAL A 41 -6.21 -1.60 8.88
C VAL A 41 -6.85 -2.57 7.90
N VAL A 42 -6.90 -2.15 6.64
CA VAL A 42 -7.21 -3.01 5.50
C VAL A 42 -5.89 -3.37 4.81
N PHE A 43 -5.69 -4.64 4.51
CA PHE A 43 -4.52 -5.11 3.76
C PHE A 43 -4.91 -5.51 2.34
N ILE A 44 -4.38 -4.79 1.34
CA ILE A 44 -4.52 -5.14 -0.07
C ILE A 44 -3.23 -5.81 -0.52
N TYR A 45 -3.33 -7.02 -1.05
CA TYR A 45 -2.17 -7.80 -1.48
C TYR A 45 -2.32 -8.37 -2.88
N GLU A 46 -1.19 -8.65 -3.51
CA GLU A 46 -1.16 -9.40 -4.76
C GLU A 46 -1.45 -10.88 -4.50
N ASP A 47 -2.56 -11.37 -5.04
CA ASP A 47 -2.99 -12.75 -4.94
C ASP A 47 -2.15 -13.65 -5.86
N ALA A 48 -1.10 -14.22 -5.27
CA ALA A 48 -0.11 -15.09 -5.89
C ALA A 48 0.10 -16.36 -5.05
N ALA A 49 0.91 -17.29 -5.57
CA ALA A 49 1.11 -18.62 -4.98
C ALA A 49 1.68 -18.59 -3.54
N ASP A 50 2.49 -17.58 -3.22
CA ASP A 50 3.14 -17.35 -1.93
C ASP A 50 2.29 -16.52 -0.94
N SER A 51 1.15 -15.99 -1.38
CA SER A 51 0.35 -15.03 -0.61
C SER A 51 -0.12 -15.54 0.75
N SER A 52 -0.37 -16.86 0.88
CA SER A 52 -0.77 -17.48 2.15
C SER A 52 0.29 -17.34 3.24
N GLN A 53 1.57 -17.50 2.87
CA GLN A 53 2.70 -17.35 3.79
C GLN A 53 2.84 -15.89 4.22
N ILE A 54 2.76 -14.96 3.27
CA ILE A 54 2.83 -13.51 3.52
C ILE A 54 1.70 -13.07 4.47
N LEU A 55 0.46 -13.50 4.21
CA LEU A 55 -0.69 -13.20 5.05
C LEU A 55 -0.52 -13.74 6.46
N SER A 56 -0.12 -15.01 6.60
CA SER A 56 0.10 -15.60 7.93
C SER A 56 1.11 -14.80 8.75
N HIS A 57 2.19 -14.38 8.11
CA HIS A 57 3.26 -13.66 8.74
C HIS A 57 2.86 -12.22 9.12
N LEU A 58 2.14 -11.53 8.24
CA LEU A 58 1.56 -10.21 8.53
C LEU A 58 0.63 -10.28 9.75
N HIS A 59 -0.29 -11.24 9.77
CA HIS A 59 -1.28 -11.38 10.83
C HIS A 59 -0.64 -11.66 12.18
N ASP A 60 0.40 -12.50 12.23
CA ASP A 60 1.15 -12.74 13.46
C ASP A 60 1.86 -11.45 13.91
N THR A 61 2.55 -10.76 13.00
CA THR A 61 3.24 -9.50 13.31
C THR A 61 2.30 -8.42 13.82
N PHE A 62 1.13 -8.26 13.21
CA PHE A 62 0.17 -7.23 13.59
C PHE A 62 -0.53 -7.57 14.91
N ARG A 63 -0.86 -8.85 15.13
CA ARG A 63 -1.41 -9.34 16.41
C ARG A 63 -0.44 -9.07 17.56
N ASP A 64 0.85 -9.39 17.39
CA ASP A 64 1.89 -9.15 18.39
C ASP A 64 2.08 -7.66 18.70
N ASN A 65 1.61 -6.78 17.81
CA ASN A 65 1.72 -5.33 17.91
C ASN A 65 0.39 -4.62 18.20
N ASP A 66 -0.67 -5.35 18.58
CA ASP A 66 -1.98 -4.76 18.93
C ASP A 66 -2.57 -3.93 17.77
N VAL A 67 -2.38 -4.44 16.55
CA VAL A 67 -2.95 -3.95 15.29
C VAL A 67 -3.90 -5.03 14.74
N ASP A 68 -5.13 -4.63 14.46
CA ASP A 68 -6.17 -5.47 13.90
C ASP A 68 -6.25 -5.28 12.37
N THR A 69 -5.94 -6.34 11.62
CA THR A 69 -6.30 -6.41 10.21
C THR A 69 -7.78 -6.73 10.09
N VAL A 70 -8.60 -5.74 9.75
CA VAL A 70 -10.06 -5.95 9.69
C VAL A 70 -10.47 -6.71 8.44
N HIS A 71 -9.73 -6.54 7.34
CA HIS A 71 -9.96 -7.23 6.07
C HIS A 71 -8.70 -7.37 5.23
N ASP A 72 -8.57 -8.54 4.60
CA ASP A 72 -7.59 -8.83 3.56
C ASP A 72 -8.27 -8.83 2.19
N ILE A 73 -7.65 -8.17 1.22
CA ILE A 73 -8.14 -8.10 -0.16
C ILE A 73 -7.04 -8.55 -1.10
N GLY A 74 -7.16 -9.80 -1.56
CA GLY A 74 -6.32 -10.33 -2.63
C GLY A 74 -6.76 -9.78 -3.99
N ILE A 75 -5.81 -9.30 -4.78
CA ILE A 75 -6.03 -8.86 -6.16
C ILE A 75 -5.01 -9.59 -7.05
N THR A 76 -5.48 -10.27 -8.09
CA THR A 76 -4.58 -10.96 -9.02
C THR A 76 -3.96 -9.95 -9.99
N LEU A 77 -2.75 -10.24 -10.50
CA LEU A 77 -2.10 -9.43 -11.55
C LEU A 77 -2.94 -9.23 -12.81
N ARG A 78 -3.88 -10.16 -13.08
CA ARG A 78 -4.77 -10.15 -14.24
C ARG A 78 -6.09 -9.44 -13.98
N ALA A 79 -6.27 -8.85 -12.80
CA ALA A 79 -7.52 -8.18 -12.45
C ALA A 79 -7.80 -7.01 -13.39
N THR A 80 -9.03 -6.92 -13.87
CA THR A 80 -9.48 -5.79 -14.69
C THR A 80 -9.75 -4.56 -13.83
N ASP A 81 -9.78 -3.37 -14.45
CA ASP A 81 -10.14 -2.12 -13.76
C ASP A 81 -11.51 -2.27 -13.04
N ASP A 82 -12.51 -2.89 -13.66
CA ASP A 82 -13.82 -3.15 -13.03
C ASP A 82 -13.73 -4.03 -11.78
N GLN A 83 -12.87 -5.06 -11.80
CA GLN A 83 -12.67 -5.93 -10.65
C GLN A 83 -11.97 -5.19 -9.50
N ILE A 84 -11.00 -4.34 -9.81
CA ILE A 84 -10.30 -3.49 -8.84
C ILE A 84 -11.29 -2.47 -8.26
N ILE A 85 -12.04 -1.76 -9.11
CA ILE A 85 -13.05 -0.78 -8.70
C ILE A 85 -14.08 -1.42 -7.76
N LYS A 86 -14.59 -2.61 -8.08
CA LYS A 86 -15.55 -3.31 -7.23
C LYS A 86 -14.99 -3.58 -5.84
N LYS A 87 -13.72 -4.00 -5.74
CA LYS A 87 -13.06 -4.24 -4.45
C LYS A 87 -12.86 -2.94 -3.67
N LEU A 88 -12.39 -1.87 -4.32
CA LEU A 88 -12.18 -0.57 -3.70
C LEU A 88 -13.49 0.11 -3.26
N HIS A 89 -14.57 -0.05 -4.04
CA HIS A 89 -15.88 0.45 -3.67
C HIS A 89 -16.39 -0.20 -2.38
N ASN A 90 -16.14 -1.49 -2.18
CA ASN A 90 -16.49 -2.17 -0.92
C ASN A 90 -15.68 -1.65 0.27
N LEU A 91 -14.43 -1.22 0.05
CA LEU A 91 -13.63 -0.58 1.11
C LEU A 91 -14.20 0.78 1.50
N ARG A 92 -14.71 1.53 0.52
CA ARG A 92 -15.28 2.86 0.77
C ARG A 92 -16.47 2.83 1.72
N THR A 93 -17.19 1.71 1.80
CA THR A 93 -18.34 1.57 2.71
C THR A 93 -17.96 1.10 4.11
N MET A 94 -16.67 0.77 4.34
CA MET A 94 -16.16 0.37 5.65
C MET A 94 -15.78 1.58 6.49
N ARG A 95 -15.73 1.40 7.82
CA ARG A 95 -15.30 2.47 8.75
C ARG A 95 -13.78 2.69 8.77
N THR A 96 -13.01 1.76 8.19
CA THR A 96 -11.55 1.79 8.23
C THR A 96 -11.00 2.67 7.12
N SER A 97 -10.14 3.62 7.49
CA SER A 97 -9.49 4.55 6.56
C SER A 97 -8.03 4.21 6.25
N THR A 98 -7.38 3.34 7.04
CA THR A 98 -5.97 3.00 6.84
C THR A 98 -5.85 1.76 5.97
N ILE A 99 -5.19 1.91 4.82
CA ILE A 99 -5.02 0.87 3.81
C ILE A 99 -3.52 0.63 3.60
N ILE A 100 -3.11 -0.63 3.66
CA ILE A 100 -1.75 -1.08 3.38
C ILE A 100 -1.75 -1.85 2.06
N VAL A 101 -0.81 -1.52 1.17
CA VAL A 101 -0.68 -2.14 -0.15
C VAL A 101 0.63 -2.92 -0.23
N HIS A 102 0.50 -4.23 -0.43
CA HIS A 102 1.59 -5.16 -0.69
C HIS A 102 1.41 -5.86 -2.03
N ALA A 103 1.78 -5.16 -3.09
CA ALA A 103 1.63 -5.63 -4.46
C ALA A 103 2.83 -5.19 -5.32
N SER A 104 3.02 -5.86 -6.46
CA SER A 104 3.94 -5.37 -7.49
C SER A 104 3.59 -3.95 -7.93
N VAL A 105 4.60 -3.23 -8.41
CA VAL A 105 4.48 -1.86 -8.92
C VAL A 105 3.36 -1.73 -9.96
N TYR A 106 3.27 -2.68 -10.90
CA TYR A 106 2.24 -2.69 -11.93
C TYR A 106 0.84 -2.72 -11.33
N LEU A 107 0.59 -3.67 -10.42
CA LEU A 107 -0.72 -3.82 -9.81
C LEU A 107 -1.07 -2.66 -8.87
N ALA A 108 -0.08 -2.15 -8.12
CA ALA A 108 -0.25 -0.97 -7.28
C ALA A 108 -0.63 0.28 -8.09
N SER A 109 0.00 0.49 -9.25
CA SER A 109 -0.37 1.57 -10.18
C SER A 109 -1.83 1.48 -10.60
N GLN A 110 -2.29 0.27 -10.95
CA GLN A 110 -3.69 0.02 -11.31
C GLN A 110 -4.63 0.26 -10.12
N ILE A 111 -4.27 -0.16 -8.92
CA ILE A 111 -5.04 0.11 -7.69
C ILE A 111 -5.17 1.62 -7.47
N PHE A 112 -4.07 2.37 -7.54
CA PHE A 112 -4.04 3.80 -7.25
C PHE A 112 -4.75 4.65 -8.31
N LYS A 113 -4.61 4.29 -9.59
CA LYS A 113 -5.39 4.87 -10.68
C LYS A 113 -6.89 4.75 -10.41
N ASN A 114 -7.36 3.55 -10.07
CA ASN A 114 -8.78 3.30 -9.81
C ASN A 114 -9.26 3.93 -8.48
N ALA A 115 -8.43 3.93 -7.44
CA ALA A 115 -8.70 4.63 -6.18
C ALA A 115 -8.88 6.14 -6.38
N LYS A 116 -8.10 6.75 -7.29
CA LYS A 116 -8.25 8.15 -7.67
C LYS A 116 -9.59 8.42 -8.35
N THR A 117 -10.01 7.55 -9.28
CA THR A 117 -11.34 7.65 -9.94
C THR A 117 -12.49 7.57 -8.92
N LEU A 118 -12.30 6.84 -7.82
CA LEU A 118 -13.25 6.74 -6.72
C LEU A 118 -13.10 7.83 -5.65
N GLU A 119 -12.24 8.83 -5.89
CA GLU A 119 -11.89 9.92 -4.96
C GLU A 119 -11.34 9.43 -3.60
N MET A 120 -10.86 8.19 -3.53
CA MET A 120 -10.27 7.61 -2.32
C MET A 120 -8.85 8.12 -2.04
N MET A 121 -8.20 8.73 -3.04
CA MET A 121 -6.86 9.35 -2.90
C MET A 121 -6.88 10.74 -2.26
N SER A 122 -7.98 11.46 -2.43
CA SER A 122 -8.21 12.79 -1.83
C SER A 122 -9.17 12.72 -0.63
N GLY A 123 -9.68 11.53 -0.31
CA GLY A 123 -10.61 11.29 0.78
C GLY A 123 -9.94 11.17 2.15
N ASN A 124 -10.67 10.55 3.08
CA ASN A 124 -10.22 10.32 4.45
C ASN A 124 -9.31 9.09 4.61
N PHE A 125 -8.75 8.56 3.52
CA PHE A 125 -7.93 7.34 3.53
C PHE A 125 -6.44 7.65 3.70
N ALA A 126 -5.77 6.87 4.55
CA ALA A 126 -4.32 6.83 4.65
C ALA A 126 -3.81 5.60 3.87
N TRP A 127 -2.88 5.79 2.94
CA TRP A 127 -2.31 4.72 2.12
C TRP A 127 -0.85 4.47 2.51
N ILE A 128 -0.54 3.23 2.87
CA ILE A 128 0.82 2.76 3.20
C ILE A 128 1.24 1.76 2.13
N VAL A 129 2.46 1.88 1.61
CA VAL A 129 3.04 0.95 0.63
C VAL A 129 4.22 0.19 1.23
N THR A 130 4.38 -1.06 0.80
CA THR A 130 5.50 -1.92 1.20
C THR A 130 6.65 -1.87 0.18
N SER A 131 7.82 -2.43 0.48
CA SER A 131 8.98 -2.47 -0.43
C SER A 131 8.68 -3.15 -1.76
N LYS A 132 7.80 -4.17 -1.76
CA LYS A 132 7.31 -4.82 -2.98
C LYS A 132 6.69 -3.82 -3.96
N THR A 133 6.08 -2.77 -3.42
CA THR A 133 5.53 -1.63 -4.15
C THR A 133 6.54 -0.49 -4.30
N MET A 134 7.45 -0.29 -3.33
CA MET A 134 8.48 0.77 -3.33
C MET A 134 9.76 0.45 -4.10
N ASN A 135 9.91 -0.70 -4.77
CA ASN A 135 11.01 -0.93 -5.74
C ASN A 135 10.99 0.04 -6.96
N LEU A 136 10.14 1.06 -6.83
CA LEU A 136 9.86 2.23 -7.60
C LEU A 136 10.41 3.51 -6.90
N LEU A 137 11.64 3.48 -6.38
CA LEU A 137 12.41 4.70 -6.10
C LEU A 137 13.68 4.80 -6.96
N ASP A 138 13.80 3.94 -7.98
CA ASP A 138 14.52 4.25 -9.22
C ASP A 138 13.60 4.97 -10.24
N PHE A 139 12.54 5.64 -9.78
CA PHE A 139 11.81 6.61 -10.61
C PHE A 139 12.60 7.92 -10.69
N GLN A 140 13.70 7.89 -11.42
CA GLN A 140 14.44 9.07 -11.85
C GLN A 140 13.73 9.85 -12.96
N ASP A 141 12.44 9.56 -13.25
CA ASP A 141 11.74 10.14 -14.41
C ASP A 141 10.28 10.58 -14.17
N PHE A 142 9.79 10.61 -12.92
CA PHE A 142 8.56 11.36 -12.61
C PHE A 142 8.92 12.66 -11.87
N ALA A 143 9.08 13.69 -12.69
CA ALA A 143 9.17 15.13 -12.38
C ALA A 143 10.59 15.72 -12.17
N VAL A 144 11.27 15.99 -13.28
CA VAL A 144 11.62 17.41 -13.54
C VAL A 144 10.42 18.01 -14.29
N PHE A 145 9.37 18.35 -13.53
CA PHE A 145 8.43 19.36 -13.99
C PHE A 145 8.87 20.67 -13.37
N ASP A 146 9.78 21.33 -14.08
CA ASP A 146 10.12 22.72 -13.83
C ASP A 146 8.82 23.53 -13.78
N GLY A 147 8.65 24.26 -12.70
CA GLY A 147 7.50 25.10 -12.42
C GLY A 147 7.48 26.29 -13.37
N SER A 148 7.16 26.07 -14.63
CA SER A 148 6.87 27.10 -15.63
C SER A 148 6.20 26.47 -16.84
N SER A 149 4.91 26.11 -16.73
CA SER A 149 3.91 26.35 -17.77
C SER A 149 2.54 25.79 -17.38
N LYS A 150 1.57 26.70 -17.35
CA LYS A 150 0.13 26.39 -17.29
C LYS A 150 -0.24 25.39 -18.38
N ILE A 151 -0.94 24.32 -18.03
CA ILE A 151 -1.77 23.61 -19.01
C ILE A 151 -3.11 23.32 -18.35
N ALA A 152 -4.16 23.79 -19.02
CA ALA A 152 -5.53 23.84 -18.55
C ALA A 152 -6.14 22.44 -18.40
N TRP A 153 -6.93 22.26 -17.34
CA TRP A 153 -7.87 21.16 -17.21
C TRP A 153 -9.18 21.55 -17.90
N GLN A 154 -9.52 20.84 -18.97
CA GLN A 154 -10.91 20.58 -19.37
C GLN A 154 -11.09 19.07 -19.43
#